data_AF-A0A401URP7-F1
#
_entry.id   AF-A0A401URP7-F1
#
_cell.length_a   1.000
_cell.length_b   1.000
_cell.length_c   1.000
_cell.angle_alpha   90.00
_cell.angle_beta   90.00
_cell.angle_gamma   90.00
#
_symmetry.space_group_name_H-M   'P 1'
#
loop_
_entity.id
_entity.type
_entity.pdbx_description
1 polymer ?
#
loop_
_entity_poly.entity_id
_entity_poly.type
_entity_poly.pdbx_seq_one_letter_code
_entity_poly.pdbx_strand_id
1 'polypeptide(L)'
;MFFMNCLLDMIGNVTFLTAYITGSSSFPQPLSEEEERFYLTKLKQGDLLAKSILVERNLRLVAHIVKKYSYPGKDVDDLISIGTVGLIKAIDSFDTSKGTRLATYAARCIENEILMLIRNNKKTKGEVYLQDPIGIDKEGNE
;
A
#
# COMPACT_ATOMS: atom_id res chain seq x y z
N MET A 1 29.16 16.34 3.76
CA MET A 1 28.74 14.93 3.61
C MET A 1 27.23 14.76 3.79
N PHE A 2 26.64 15.23 4.90
CA PHE A 2 25.20 15.10 5.19
C PHE A 2 24.27 15.69 4.10
N PHE A 3 24.61 16.87 3.59
CA PHE A 3 23.81 17.58 2.58
C PHE A 3 23.77 16.84 1.22
N MET A 4 24.87 16.18 0.84
CA MET A 4 24.94 15.39 -0.39
C MET A 4 24.17 14.09 -0.27
N ASN A 5 24.19 13.43 0.90
CA ASN A 5 23.39 12.24 1.14
C ASN A 5 21.89 12.55 1.15
N CYS A 6 21.45 13.63 1.82
CA CYS A 6 20.05 14.07 1.75
C CYS A 6 19.61 14.41 0.32
N LEU A 7 20.47 15.05 -0.47
CA LEU A 7 20.17 15.35 -1.87
C LEU A 7 20.04 14.06 -2.69
N LEU A 8 20.93 13.09 -2.46
CA LEU A 8 20.89 11.78 -3.13
C LEU A 8 19.63 10.98 -2.75
N ASP A 9 19.25 10.96 -1.48
CA ASP A 9 18.02 10.32 -1.00
C ASP A 9 16.78 11.00 -1.56
N MET A 10 16.78 12.34 -1.63
CA MET A 10 15.68 13.09 -2.23
C MET A 10 15.57 12.81 -3.73
N ILE A 11 16.69 12.72 -4.45
CA ILE A 11 16.71 12.34 -5.87
C ILE A 11 16.30 10.87 -6.04
N GLY A 12 16.74 9.96 -5.16
CA GLY A 12 16.37 8.55 -5.16
C GLY A 12 14.87 8.35 -4.98
N ASN A 13 14.28 9.03 -3.99
CA ASN A 13 12.84 8.97 -3.73
C ASN A 13 12.03 9.62 -4.86
N VAL A 14 12.50 10.74 -5.42
CA VAL A 14 11.84 11.38 -6.57
C VAL A 14 11.96 10.53 -7.84
N THR A 15 13.08 9.87 -8.08
CA THR A 15 13.28 8.97 -9.24
C THR A 15 12.49 7.68 -9.09
N PHE A 16 12.43 7.08 -7.90
CA PHE A 16 11.58 5.93 -7.60
C PHE A 16 10.10 6.29 -7.76
N LEU A 17 9.67 7.43 -7.19
CA LEU A 17 8.31 7.94 -7.30
C LEU A 17 7.93 8.26 -8.76
N THR A 18 8.79 8.92 -9.53
CA THR A 18 8.54 9.20 -10.95
C THR A 18 8.60 7.95 -11.81
N ALA A 19 9.45 6.96 -11.50
CA ALA A 19 9.42 5.65 -12.16
C ALA A 19 8.11 4.89 -11.89
N TYR A 20 7.55 5.01 -10.69
CA TYR A 20 6.25 4.44 -10.31
C TYR A 20 5.06 5.20 -10.94
N ILE A 21 5.12 6.53 -11.06
CA ILE A 21 3.99 7.37 -11.48
C ILE A 21 4.00 7.67 -12.99
N THR A 22 5.16 7.76 -13.64
CA THR A 22 5.33 8.21 -15.03
C THR A 22 5.58 7.07 -16.02
N GLY A 23 5.88 5.86 -15.54
CA GLY A 23 6.15 4.71 -16.40
C GLY A 23 4.89 3.99 -16.88
N SER A 24 4.36 4.37 -18.04
CA SER A 24 3.40 3.54 -18.82
C SER A 24 3.93 2.13 -19.15
N SER A 25 5.21 1.86 -18.87
CA SER A 25 5.97 0.65 -19.15
C SER A 25 6.44 -0.15 -17.92
N SER A 26 6.29 0.35 -16.67
CA SER A 26 6.85 -0.34 -15.49
C SER A 26 5.97 -1.47 -14.97
N PHE A 27 4.64 -1.32 -15.03
CA PHE A 27 3.71 -2.37 -14.62
C PHE A 27 3.24 -3.19 -15.81
N PRO A 28 3.17 -4.52 -15.69
CA PRO A 28 2.55 -5.33 -16.71
C PRO A 28 1.10 -4.88 -16.93
N GLN A 29 0.58 -5.11 -18.15
CA GLN A 29 -0.82 -4.78 -18.46
C GLN A 29 -1.78 -5.51 -17.49
N PRO A 30 -3.04 -5.08 -17.32
CA PRO A 30 -4.00 -5.93 -16.62
C PRO A 30 -4.24 -7.23 -17.39
N LEU A 31 -4.65 -8.29 -16.70
CA LEU A 31 -5.06 -9.54 -17.36
C LEU A 31 -6.40 -9.36 -18.05
N SER A 32 -6.64 -10.13 -19.12
CA SER A 32 -8.00 -10.28 -19.65
C SER A 32 -8.88 -11.05 -18.67
N GLU A 33 -10.21 -10.98 -18.81
CA GLU A 33 -11.12 -11.73 -17.93
C GLU A 33 -10.95 -13.24 -18.05
N GLU A 34 -10.52 -13.74 -19.21
CA GLU A 34 -10.25 -15.16 -19.43
C GLU A 34 -8.97 -15.59 -18.72
N GLU A 35 -7.90 -14.80 -18.85
CA GLU A 35 -6.64 -15.05 -18.16
C GLU A 35 -6.80 -14.96 -16.64
N GLU A 36 -7.53 -13.96 -16.14
CA GLU A 36 -7.80 -13.81 -14.71
C GLU A 36 -8.51 -15.05 -14.16
N ARG A 37 -9.54 -15.55 -14.86
CA ARG A 37 -10.23 -16.79 -14.50
C ARG A 37 -9.30 -18.01 -14.52
N PHE A 38 -8.41 -18.10 -15.50
CA PHE A 38 -7.43 -19.18 -15.59
C PHE A 38 -6.47 -19.18 -14.39
N TYR A 39 -5.86 -18.04 -14.06
CA TYR A 39 -4.94 -17.95 -12.92
C TYR A 39 -5.66 -18.13 -11.58
N LEU A 40 -6.88 -17.62 -11.42
CA LEU A 40 -7.69 -17.87 -10.22
C LEU A 40 -8.00 -19.36 -10.03
N THR A 41 -8.24 -20.09 -11.12
CA THR A 41 -8.48 -21.54 -11.05
C THR A 41 -7.21 -22.28 -10.63
N LYS A 42 -6.05 -21.90 -11.20
CA LYS A 42 -4.75 -22.46 -10.79
C LYS A 42 -4.39 -22.14 -9.34
N LEU A 43 -4.69 -20.92 -8.89
CA LEU A 43 -4.49 -20.53 -7.50
C LEU A 43 -5.28 -21.42 -6.54
N LYS A 44 -6.54 -21.75 -6.88
CA LYS A 44 -7.36 -22.69 -6.10
C LYS A 44 -6.78 -24.11 -6.05
N GLN A 45 -5.95 -24.48 -7.03
CA GLN A 45 -5.21 -25.75 -7.05
C GLN A 45 -3.89 -25.69 -6.26
N GLY A 46 -3.56 -24.53 -5.67
CA GLY A 46 -2.34 -24.33 -4.88
C GLY A 46 -1.14 -23.79 -5.66
N ASP A 47 -1.34 -23.31 -6.90
CA ASP A 47 -0.26 -22.76 -7.71
C ASP A 47 0.20 -21.37 -7.20
N LEU A 48 1.39 -21.33 -6.60
CA LEU A 48 1.99 -20.10 -6.08
C LEU A 48 2.44 -19.14 -7.19
N LEU A 49 2.76 -19.64 -8.39
CA LEU A 49 3.10 -18.79 -9.53
C LEU A 49 1.86 -18.07 -10.06
N ALA A 50 0.70 -18.72 -10.02
CA ALA A 50 -0.56 -18.06 -10.35
C ALA A 50 -0.84 -16.90 -9.38
N LYS A 51 -0.51 -17.06 -8.09
CA LYS A 51 -0.60 -15.98 -7.10
C LYS A 51 0.30 -14.80 -7.46
N SER A 52 1.57 -15.05 -7.75
CA SER A 52 2.52 -13.97 -8.07
C SER A 52 2.08 -13.19 -9.31
N ILE A 53 1.63 -13.89 -10.35
CA ILE A 53 1.11 -13.27 -11.57
C ILE A 53 -0.12 -12.40 -11.25
N LEU A 54 -1.09 -12.91 -10.49
CA LEU A 54 -2.27 -12.13 -10.11
C LEU A 54 -1.90 -10.87 -9.32
N VAL A 55 -0.92 -10.97 -8.40
CA VAL A 55 -0.42 -9.82 -7.64
C VAL A 55 0.23 -8.80 -8.57
N GLU A 56 1.22 -9.20 -9.37
CA GLU A 56 1.99 -8.33 -10.26
C GLU A 56 1.09 -7.58 -11.25
N ARG A 57 0.11 -8.27 -11.84
CA ARG A 57 -0.83 -7.70 -12.82
C ARG A 57 -1.81 -6.72 -12.21
N ASN A 58 -1.96 -6.71 -10.88
CA ASN A 58 -2.84 -5.82 -10.13
C ASN A 58 -2.09 -4.76 -9.31
N LEU A 59 -0.75 -4.68 -9.35
CA LEU A 59 0.02 -3.67 -8.61
C LEU A 59 -0.34 -2.22 -9.00
N ARG A 60 -0.72 -1.99 -10.26
CA ARG A 60 -1.17 -0.67 -10.73
C ARG A 60 -2.41 -0.18 -9.97
N LEU A 61 -3.29 -1.09 -9.55
CA LEU A 61 -4.46 -0.77 -8.72
C LEU A 61 -4.04 -0.28 -7.34
N VAL A 62 -3.03 -0.92 -6.72
CA VAL A 62 -2.49 -0.51 -5.42
C VAL A 62 -1.96 0.91 -5.49
N ALA A 63 -1.10 1.21 -6.48
CA ALA A 63 -0.54 2.54 -6.68
C ALA A 63 -1.64 3.60 -6.90
N HIS A 64 -2.68 3.26 -7.68
CA HIS A 64 -3.81 4.15 -7.91
C HIS A 64 -4.57 4.49 -6.62
N ILE A 65 -4.84 3.49 -5.78
CA ILE A 65 -5.56 3.68 -4.51
C ILE A 65 -4.70 4.46 -3.51
N VAL A 66 -3.42 4.10 -3.38
CA VAL A 66 -2.49 4.77 -2.44
C VAL A 66 -2.36 6.26 -2.73
N LYS A 67 -2.41 6.67 -4.01
CA LYS A 67 -2.38 8.08 -4.40
C LYS A 67 -3.45 8.93 -3.71
N LYS A 68 -4.62 8.36 -3.38
CA LYS A 68 -5.71 9.05 -2.64
C LYS A 68 -5.36 9.33 -1.17
N TYR A 69 -4.44 8.57 -0.57
CA TYR A 69 -4.05 8.67 0.84
C TYR A 69 -2.65 9.27 1.07
N SER A 70 -1.95 9.59 -0.01
CA SER A 70 -0.65 10.24 0.02
C SER A 70 -0.82 11.71 0.41
N TYR A 71 -0.17 12.12 1.51
CA TYR A 71 -0.12 13.51 1.98
C TYR A 71 1.32 13.88 2.33
N PRO A 72 1.72 15.17 2.25
CA PRO A 72 3.04 15.61 2.67
C PRO A 72 3.37 15.17 4.10
N GLY A 73 4.56 14.60 4.30
CA GLY A 73 5.03 14.12 5.60
C GLY A 73 4.58 12.70 5.99
N LYS A 74 4.02 11.93 5.05
CA LYS A 74 3.70 10.51 5.24
C LYS A 74 4.52 9.67 4.27
N ASP A 75 5.04 8.55 4.77
CA ASP A 75 5.82 7.64 3.94
C ASP A 75 4.91 6.95 2.93
N VAL A 76 5.12 7.24 1.64
CA VAL A 76 4.34 6.67 0.54
C VAL A 76 4.71 5.20 0.35
N ASP A 77 5.95 4.81 0.68
CA ASP A 77 6.45 3.45 0.52
C ASP A 77 5.78 2.52 1.53
N ASP A 78 5.52 3.01 2.74
CA ASP A 78 4.70 2.31 3.74
C ASP A 78 3.28 2.06 3.22
N LEU A 79 2.66 3.07 2.60
CA LEU A 79 1.30 2.94 2.07
C LEU A 79 1.24 1.94 0.91
N ILE A 80 2.24 1.93 0.02
CA ILE A 80 2.36 0.94 -1.07
C ILE A 80 2.57 -0.46 -0.49
N SER A 81 3.41 -0.61 0.52
CA SER A 81 3.68 -1.90 1.16
C SER A 81 2.43 -2.46 1.83
N ILE A 82 1.73 -1.65 2.64
CA ILE A 82 0.47 -2.04 3.28
C ILE A 82 -0.64 -2.29 2.26
N GLY A 83 -0.72 -1.46 1.21
CA GLY A 83 -1.66 -1.67 0.12
C GLY A 83 -1.43 -3.00 -0.60
N THR A 84 -0.16 -3.37 -0.82
CA THR A 84 0.23 -4.66 -1.42
C THR A 84 -0.16 -5.83 -0.52
N VAL A 85 -0.01 -5.70 0.81
CA VAL A 85 -0.53 -6.70 1.76
C VAL A 85 -2.04 -6.87 1.63
N GLY A 86 -2.77 -5.77 1.47
CA GLY A 86 -4.23 -5.81 1.23
C GLY A 86 -4.62 -6.49 -0.07
N LEU A 87 -3.85 -6.28 -1.15
CA LEU A 87 -4.04 -6.97 -2.42
C LEU A 87 -3.80 -8.48 -2.28
N ILE A 88 -2.72 -8.89 -1.62
CA ILE A 88 -2.38 -10.30 -1.40
C ILE A 88 -3.50 -10.99 -0.61
N LYS A 89 -3.94 -10.38 0.50
CA LYS A 89 -5.07 -10.89 1.30
C LYS A 89 -6.34 -11.01 0.44
N ALA A 90 -6.62 -10.03 -0.41
CA ALA A 90 -7.78 -10.06 -1.28
C ALA A 90 -7.72 -11.23 -2.28
N ILE A 91 -6.56 -11.46 -2.89
CA ILE A 91 -6.36 -12.58 -3.83
C ILE A 91 -6.53 -13.93 -3.11
N ASP A 92 -6.00 -14.07 -1.89
CA ASP A 92 -6.12 -15.29 -1.09
C ASP A 92 -7.56 -15.61 -0.69
N SER A 93 -8.37 -14.58 -0.40
CA SER A 93 -9.76 -14.74 0.06
C SER A 93 -10.81 -14.53 -1.04
N PHE A 94 -10.40 -14.31 -2.28
CA PHE A 94 -11.31 -14.01 -3.38
C PHE A 94 -12.12 -15.24 -3.77
N ASP A 95 -13.43 -15.04 -3.94
CA ASP A 95 -14.34 -16.08 -4.41
C ASP A 95 -15.08 -15.63 -5.67
N THR A 96 -14.75 -16.30 -6.78
CA THR A 96 -15.38 -16.11 -8.10
C THR A 96 -16.89 -16.39 -8.09
N SER A 97 -17.40 -17.21 -7.16
CA SER A 97 -18.82 -17.54 -7.09
C SER A 97 -19.73 -16.34 -6.78
N LYS A 98 -19.16 -15.29 -6.18
CA LYS A 98 -19.88 -14.08 -5.73
C LYS A 98 -20.16 -13.07 -6.85
N GLY A 99 -19.75 -13.35 -8.09
CA GLY A 99 -20.09 -12.54 -9.26
C GLY A 99 -19.47 -11.14 -9.30
N THR A 100 -18.48 -10.86 -8.45
CA THR A 100 -17.76 -9.58 -8.45
C THR A 100 -16.41 -9.73 -9.15
N ARG A 101 -15.92 -8.67 -9.80
CA ARG A 101 -14.57 -8.65 -10.38
C ARG A 101 -13.51 -8.61 -9.28
N LEU A 102 -12.39 -9.30 -9.49
CA LEU A 102 -11.28 -9.32 -8.53
C LEU A 102 -10.81 -7.90 -8.17
N ALA A 103 -10.63 -7.03 -9.17
CA ALA A 103 -10.22 -5.65 -8.97
C ALA A 103 -11.15 -4.88 -8.02
N THR A 104 -12.47 -5.08 -8.14
CA THR A 104 -13.47 -4.42 -7.27
C THR A 104 -13.35 -4.89 -5.83
N TYR A 105 -13.19 -6.20 -5.61
CA TYR A 105 -13.01 -6.77 -4.28
C TYR A 105 -11.67 -6.33 -3.67
N ALA A 106 -10.58 -6.45 -4.44
CA ALA A 106 -9.24 -6.07 -4.05
C ALA A 106 -9.17 -4.58 -3.67
N ALA A 107 -9.83 -3.69 -4.41
CA ALA A 107 -9.84 -2.27 -4.08
C ALA A 107 -10.35 -2.00 -2.65
N ARG A 108 -11.42 -2.70 -2.21
CA ARG A 108 -11.95 -2.57 -0.85
C ARG A 108 -10.98 -3.08 0.20
N CYS A 109 -10.29 -4.19 -0.07
CA CYS A 109 -9.30 -4.76 0.84
C CYS A 109 -8.08 -3.85 0.99
N ILE A 110 -7.56 -3.33 -0.13
CA ILE A 110 -6.44 -2.39 -0.17
C ILE A 110 -6.79 -1.13 0.65
N GLU A 111 -7.94 -0.52 0.39
CA GLU A 111 -8.40 0.67 1.12
C GLU A 111 -8.55 0.38 2.62
N ASN A 112 -9.08 -0.80 2.99
CA ASN A 112 -9.23 -1.18 4.39
C ASN A 112 -7.88 -1.29 5.12
N GLU A 113 -6.88 -1.96 4.55
CA GLU A 113 -5.55 -2.09 5.17
C GLU A 113 -4.87 -0.73 5.32
N ILE A 114 -4.95 0.14 4.30
CA ILE A 114 -4.44 1.51 4.38
C ILE A 114 -5.14 2.26 5.52
N LEU A 115 -6.46 2.22 5.60
CA LEU A 115 -7.20 2.89 6.67
C LEU A 115 -6.85 2.33 8.06
N MET A 116 -6.58 1.03 8.18
CA MET A 116 -6.10 0.43 9.44
C MET A 116 -4.74 0.99 9.86
N LEU A 117 -3.77 1.09 8.94
CA LEU A 117 -2.49 1.74 9.22
C LEU A 117 -2.68 3.18 9.71
N ILE A 118 -3.53 3.95 9.03
CA ILE A 118 -3.78 5.35 9.41
C ILE A 118 -4.38 5.46 10.81
N ARG A 119 -5.31 4.56 11.16
CA ARG A 119 -5.91 4.51 12.50
C ARG A 119 -4.89 4.11 13.55
N ASN A 120 -4.00 3.17 13.24
CA ASN A 120 -2.95 2.73 14.15
C ASN A 120 -1.97 3.87 14.46
N ASN A 121 -1.47 4.57 13.43
CA ASN A 121 -0.53 5.68 13.62
C ASN A 121 -1.15 6.86 14.39
N LYS A 122 -2.47 7.05 14.31
CA LYS A 122 -3.18 8.04 15.15
C LYS A 122 -3.20 7.66 16.62
N LYS A 123 -3.32 6.36 16.95
CA LYS A 123 -3.30 5.89 18.34
C LYS A 123 -1.93 6.11 18.98
N THR A 124 -0.85 5.73 18.28
CA THR A 124 0.53 5.92 18.76
C THR A 124 0.87 7.37 19.04
N LYS A 125 0.37 8.32 18.24
CA LYS A 125 0.57 9.76 18.52
C LYS A 125 -0.09 10.26 19.82
N GLY A 126 -1.07 9.54 20.35
CA GLY A 126 -1.74 9.87 21.61
C GLY A 126 -1.15 9.17 22.83
N GLU A 127 -0.14 8.31 22.65
CA GLU A 127 0.56 7.66 23.75
C GLU A 127 1.54 8.67 24.36
N VAL A 128 1.28 9.08 25.60
CA VAL A 128 2.16 9.94 26.40
C VAL A 128 3.00 9.03 27.28
N TYR A 129 4.31 9.22 27.30
CA TYR A 129 5.18 8.42 28.17
C TYR A 129 5.10 8.94 29.60
N LEU A 130 5.24 8.04 30.58
CA LEU A 130 5.19 8.41 32.00
C LEU A 130 6.29 9.39 32.39
N GLN A 131 7.43 9.34 31.70
CA GLN A 131 8.56 10.25 31.88
C GLN A 131 8.44 11.56 31.09
N ASP A 132 7.42 11.71 30.23
CA ASP A 132 7.21 12.98 29.55
C ASP A 132 6.73 14.00 30.58
N PRO A 133 7.35 15.19 30.68
CA PRO A 133 6.89 16.21 31.59
C PRO A 133 5.43 16.52 31.26
N ILE A 134 4.55 16.38 32.25
CA ILE A 134 3.17 16.83 32.15
C ILE A 134 3.29 18.33 31.96
N GLY A 135 2.99 18.82 30.76
CA GLY A 135 3.42 20.13 30.29
C GLY A 135 3.27 21.27 31.29
N ILE A 136 4.16 22.26 31.14
CA ILE A 136 4.25 23.47 31.95
C ILE A 136 2.85 24.09 32.12
N ASP A 137 2.46 24.35 33.36
CA ASP A 137 1.22 25.06 33.66
C ASP A 137 1.25 26.49 33.07
N LYS A 138 0.13 27.22 33.13
CA LYS A 138 0.11 28.63 32.66
C LYS A 138 1.05 29.55 33.48
N GLU A 139 1.63 29.05 34.56
CA GLU A 139 2.48 29.77 35.51
C GLU A 139 3.97 29.49 35.30
N GLY A 140 4.34 28.60 34.37
CA GLY A 140 5.73 28.41 33.97
C GLY A 140 6.51 27.39 34.81
N ASN A 141 5.84 26.60 35.65
CA ASN A 141 6.51 25.59 36.47
C ASN A 141 6.50 24.21 35.80
N GLU A 142 7.64 23.51 35.92
CA GLU A 142 7.84 22.11 35.49
C GLU A 142 7.07 21.12 36.38
#